data_AF-Q6GY43-F1
#
_entry.id   AF-Q6GY43-F1
#
_cell.length_a   1.000
_cell.length_b   1.000
_cell.length_c   1.000
_cell.angle_alpha   90.00
_cell.angle_beta   90.00
_cell.angle_gamma   90.00
#
_symmetry.space_group_name_H-M   'P 1'
#
loop_
_entity.id
_entity.type
_entity.pdbx_description
1 polymer ?
#
loop_
_entity_poly.entity_id
_entity_poly.type
_entity_poly.pdbx_seq_one_letter_code
_entity_poly.pdbx_strand_id
1 'polypeptide(L)'
;AVLIVAAGTGEFEAGISKNGQTREHALLAFTLGVKQLIVGVNKMDSTEPPYSETRYEEIKKEVSSYIKKIGYNPAAVAFVPISGWHGDNMLEPSEKMPWFKGWTIDRKEGKAEGKTLIEALDAIMPPSRPIDKPLRLPLQDVYKIGGIGTVPVGRVETGVLKPGCIVVFAPVNLT
;
A
#
# COMPACT_ATOMS: atom_id res chain seq x y z
N ALA A 1 -0.46 -0.50 -0.29
CA ALA A 1 -1.02 -1.71 0.35
C ALA A 1 -1.68 -1.31 1.66
N VAL A 2 -2.72 -2.03 2.07
CA VAL A 2 -3.32 -1.89 3.39
C VAL A 2 -2.95 -3.13 4.20
N LEU A 3 -2.20 -2.94 5.29
CA LEU A 3 -1.79 -4.00 6.19
C LEU A 3 -2.71 -3.99 7.41
N ILE A 4 -3.54 -5.03 7.53
CA ILE A 4 -4.44 -5.20 8.68
C ILE A 4 -3.70 -5.97 9.78
N VAL A 5 -3.67 -5.40 10.98
CA VAL A 5 -3.01 -5.96 12.17
C VAL A 5 -4.06 -6.09 13.26
N ALA A 6 -4.30 -7.31 13.77
CA ALA A 6 -5.24 -7.51 14.86
C ALA A 6 -4.67 -6.98 16.18
N ALA A 7 -5.50 -6.31 16.99
CA ALA A 7 -5.11 -5.72 18.27
C ALA A 7 -5.35 -6.62 19.47
N GLY A 8 -6.12 -7.70 19.30
CA GLY A 8 -6.41 -8.67 20.36
C GLY A 8 -5.13 -9.27 20.96
N THR A 9 -5.18 -9.54 22.26
CA THR A 9 -4.09 -10.19 23.00
C THR A 9 -3.83 -11.58 22.42
N GLY A 10 -2.58 -11.89 22.09
CA GLY A 10 -2.17 -13.15 21.46
C GLY A 10 -2.34 -13.17 19.94
N GLU A 11 -3.33 -12.47 19.38
CA GLU A 11 -3.51 -12.36 17.93
C GLU A 11 -2.40 -11.53 17.27
N PHE A 12 -2.07 -10.39 17.87
CA PHE A 12 -1.00 -9.53 17.40
C PHE A 12 0.35 -10.24 17.42
N GLU A 13 0.68 -10.87 18.55
CA GLU A 13 1.94 -11.56 18.79
C GLU A 13 2.11 -12.75 17.83
N ALA A 14 1.01 -13.48 17.56
CA ALA A 14 1.00 -14.54 16.55
C ALA A 14 1.25 -13.98 15.14
N GLY A 15 0.59 -12.87 14.78
CA GLY A 15 0.71 -12.22 13.47
C GLY A 15 2.11 -11.65 13.19
N ILE A 16 2.80 -11.15 14.22
CA ILE A 16 4.17 -10.62 14.11
C ILE A 16 5.25 -11.64 14.51
N SER A 17 4.88 -12.88 14.79
CA SER A 17 5.84 -13.96 15.06
C SER A 17 6.67 -14.31 13.81
N LYS A 18 7.70 -15.15 13.95
CA LYS A 18 8.50 -15.63 12.81
C LYS A 18 7.66 -16.37 11.76
N ASN A 19 6.59 -17.04 12.18
CA ASN A 19 5.67 -17.76 11.30
C ASN A 19 4.42 -16.92 10.97
N GLY A 20 4.41 -15.65 11.40
CA GLY A 20 3.27 -14.75 11.27
C GLY A 20 3.17 -14.12 9.89
N GLN A 21 1.96 -14.06 9.35
CA GLN A 21 1.69 -13.58 7.99
C GLN A 21 1.83 -12.06 7.84
N THR A 22 1.65 -11.28 8.90
CA THR A 22 1.80 -9.80 8.86
C THR A 22 3.20 -9.40 8.40
N ARG A 23 4.21 -10.19 8.79
CA ARG A 23 5.60 -10.00 8.41
C ARG A 23 5.85 -10.28 6.93
N GLU A 24 5.38 -11.44 6.50
CA GLU A 24 5.55 -11.93 5.14
C GLU A 24 4.84 -11.01 4.13
N HIS A 25 3.59 -10.62 4.41
CA HIS A 25 2.84 -9.71 3.54
C HIS A 25 3.50 -8.34 3.38
N ALA A 26 4.04 -7.77 4.47
CA ALA A 26 4.73 -6.48 4.40
C ALA A 26 6.03 -6.56 3.57
N LEU A 27 6.78 -7.66 3.71
CA LEU A 27 7.99 -7.92 2.94
C LEU A 27 7.69 -8.15 1.45
N LEU A 28 6.68 -8.96 1.14
CA LEU A 28 6.25 -9.22 -0.24
C LEU A 28 5.78 -7.93 -0.92
N ALA A 29 4.96 -7.13 -0.25
CA ALA A 29 4.51 -5.84 -0.77
C ALA A 29 5.69 -4.92 -1.12
N PHE A 30 6.70 -4.85 -0.23
CA PHE A 30 7.89 -4.03 -0.48
C PHE A 30 8.70 -4.54 -1.66
N THR A 31 8.89 -5.86 -1.74
CA THR A 31 9.65 -6.53 -2.81
C THR A 31 9.00 -6.33 -4.18
N LEU A 32 7.66 -6.30 -4.23
CA LEU A 32 6.88 -6.02 -5.44
C LEU A 32 6.83 -4.51 -5.81
N GLY A 33 7.53 -3.65 -5.07
CA GLY A 33 7.62 -2.22 -5.35
C GLY A 33 6.46 -1.38 -4.81
N VAL A 34 5.62 -1.94 -3.92
CA VAL A 34 4.57 -1.17 -3.24
C VAL A 34 5.19 -0.31 -2.15
N LYS A 35 5.48 0.95 -2.47
CA LYS A 35 6.17 1.88 -1.56
C LYS A 35 5.23 2.61 -0.58
N GLN A 36 3.93 2.60 -0.84
CA GLN A 36 2.92 3.26 0.01
C GLN A 36 2.17 2.22 0.83
N LEU A 37 2.18 2.39 2.15
CA LEU A 37 1.60 1.46 3.12
C LEU A 37 0.68 2.21 4.07
N ILE A 38 -0.48 1.63 4.36
CA ILE A 38 -1.39 2.04 5.43
C ILE A 38 -1.49 0.85 6.39
N VAL A 39 -1.46 1.11 7.69
CA VAL A 39 -1.63 0.10 8.73
C VAL A 39 -2.97 0.32 9.42
N GLY A 40 -3.89 -0.64 9.27
CA GLY A 40 -5.14 -0.68 10.03
C GLY A 40 -4.98 -1.56 11.25
N VAL A 41 -4.96 -0.98 12.45
CA VAL A 41 -4.95 -1.72 13.72
C VAL A 41 -6.39 -2.10 14.04
N ASN A 42 -6.77 -3.32 13.67
CA ASN A 42 -8.13 -3.82 13.67
C ASN A 42 -8.48 -4.56 14.96
N LYS A 43 -9.77 -4.79 15.19
CA LYS A 43 -10.34 -5.41 16.41
C LYS A 43 -10.02 -4.59 17.67
N MET A 44 -10.03 -3.26 17.57
CA MET A 44 -9.85 -2.38 18.74
C MET A 44 -10.93 -2.59 19.81
N ASP A 45 -12.12 -3.04 19.41
CA ASP A 45 -13.19 -3.46 20.31
C ASP A 45 -12.82 -4.65 21.21
N SER A 46 -11.89 -5.50 20.76
CA SER A 46 -11.48 -6.74 21.42
C SER A 46 -10.20 -6.58 22.25
N THR A 47 -9.68 -5.36 22.42
CA THR A 47 -8.55 -5.12 23.33
C THR A 47 -8.99 -5.20 24.78
N GLU A 48 -8.05 -5.34 25.71
CA GLU A 48 -8.33 -5.35 27.15
C GLU A 48 -7.61 -4.16 27.83
N PRO A 49 -8.34 -3.11 28.27
CA PRO A 49 -9.77 -2.86 28.08
C PRO A 49 -10.14 -2.55 26.61
N PRO A 50 -11.43 -2.63 26.20
CA PRO A 50 -11.86 -2.29 24.84
C PRO A 50 -11.41 -0.88 24.43
N TYR A 51 -10.96 -0.73 23.19
CA TYR A 51 -10.47 0.51 22.60
C TYR A 51 -9.26 1.13 23.36
N SER A 52 -8.35 0.28 23.84
CA SER A 52 -7.19 0.70 24.65
C SER A 52 -6.14 1.47 23.83
N GLU A 53 -5.89 2.72 24.21
CA GLU A 53 -4.82 3.56 23.66
C GLU A 53 -3.43 2.94 23.87
N THR A 54 -3.18 2.41 25.07
CA THR A 54 -1.89 1.79 25.41
C THR A 54 -1.58 0.62 24.49
N ARG A 55 -2.58 -0.23 24.20
CA ARG A 55 -2.42 -1.37 23.29
C ARG A 55 -2.16 -0.92 21.85
N TYR A 56 -2.87 0.12 21.41
CA TYR A 56 -2.64 0.71 20.09
C TYR A 56 -1.20 1.26 19.95
N GLU A 57 -0.71 2.03 20.93
CA GLU A 57 0.64 2.61 20.87
C GLU A 57 1.74 1.53 20.96
N GLU A 58 1.53 0.45 21.70
CA GLU A 58 2.40 -0.74 21.69
C GLU A 58 2.51 -1.33 20.29
N ILE A 59 1.37 -1.67 19.67
CA ILE A 59 1.31 -2.25 18.32
C ILE A 59 1.94 -1.30 17.30
N LYS A 60 1.60 -0.02 17.35
CA LYS A 60 2.14 1.01 16.45
C LYS A 60 3.66 1.07 16.57
N LYS A 61 4.22 1.04 17.78
CA LYS A 61 5.67 1.05 18.01
C LYS A 61 6.35 -0.19 17.44
N GLU A 62 5.80 -1.37 17.70
CA GLU A 62 6.38 -2.64 17.22
C GLU A 62 6.31 -2.77 15.70
N VAL A 63 5.14 -2.50 15.11
CA VAL A 63 4.94 -2.54 13.66
C VAL A 63 5.81 -1.48 12.98
N SER A 64 5.93 -0.27 13.55
CA SER A 64 6.83 0.78 13.04
C SER A 64 8.30 0.33 13.00
N SER A 65 8.77 -0.32 14.07
CA SER A 65 10.13 -0.88 14.11
C SER A 65 10.33 -1.96 13.04
N TYR A 66 9.30 -2.78 12.83
CA TYR A 66 9.34 -3.87 11.87
C TYR A 66 9.33 -3.39 10.41
N ILE A 67 8.39 -2.52 10.03
CA ILE A 67 8.32 -1.99 8.66
C ILE A 67 9.55 -1.14 8.31
N LYS A 68 10.18 -0.50 9.31
CA LYS A 68 11.46 0.20 9.15
C LYS A 68 12.59 -0.76 8.75
N LYS A 69 12.63 -1.97 9.33
CA LYS A 69 13.62 -3.00 8.97
C LYS A 69 13.40 -3.54 7.56
N ILE A 70 12.15 -3.62 7.10
CA ILE A 70 11.83 -4.00 5.71
C ILE A 70 12.32 -2.93 4.72
N GLY A 71 12.23 -1.65 5.09
CA GLY A 71 12.66 -0.51 4.27
C GLY A 71 11.61 0.57 4.06
N TYR A 72 10.42 0.45 4.67
CA TYR A 72 9.45 1.54 4.71
C TYR A 72 9.92 2.65 5.65
N ASN A 73 9.50 3.89 5.37
CA ASN A 73 9.62 4.99 6.31
C ASN A 73 8.38 5.04 7.21
N PRO A 74 8.45 4.72 8.52
CA PRO A 74 7.26 4.72 9.39
C PRO A 74 6.56 6.07 9.48
N ALA A 75 7.29 7.18 9.32
CA ALA A 75 6.70 8.51 9.31
C ALA A 75 5.79 8.75 8.09
N ALA A 76 5.97 8.00 7.00
CA ALA A 76 5.15 8.10 5.80
C ALA A 76 3.97 7.10 5.80
N VAL A 77 3.74 6.39 6.90
CA VAL A 77 2.72 5.33 7.02
C VAL A 77 1.64 5.78 7.99
N ALA A 78 0.39 5.80 7.51
CA ALA A 78 -0.75 6.08 8.37
C ALA A 78 -1.07 4.85 9.24
N PHE A 79 -1.19 5.05 10.54
CA PHE A 79 -1.67 4.05 11.48
C PHE A 79 -3.08 4.44 11.93
N VAL A 80 -4.06 3.60 11.61
CA VAL A 80 -5.48 3.88 11.88
C VAL A 80 -6.03 2.80 12.82
N PRO A 81 -6.42 3.13 14.05
CA PRO A 81 -7.13 2.19 14.92
C PRO A 81 -8.56 2.04 14.42
N ILE A 82 -8.99 0.82 14.11
CA ILE A 82 -10.30 0.52 13.53
C ILE A 82 -10.97 -0.66 14.23
N SER A 83 -12.30 -0.74 14.10
CA SER A 83 -13.03 -2.01 14.24
C SER A 83 -13.76 -2.28 12.94
N GLY A 84 -13.27 -3.24 12.16
CA GLY A 84 -13.92 -3.63 10.91
C GLY A 84 -15.32 -4.23 11.11
N TRP A 85 -15.60 -4.78 12.30
CA TRP A 85 -16.90 -5.34 12.64
C TRP A 85 -17.92 -4.25 13.01
N HIS A 86 -17.51 -3.27 13.80
CA HIS A 86 -18.39 -2.20 14.27
C HIS A 86 -18.36 -0.93 13.40
N GLY A 87 -17.46 -0.86 12.42
CA GLY A 87 -17.31 0.29 11.52
C GLY A 87 -16.50 1.46 12.08
N ASP A 88 -15.96 1.33 13.30
CA ASP A 88 -15.23 2.40 13.98
C ASP A 88 -14.00 2.85 13.18
N ASN A 89 -13.90 4.17 12.91
CA ASN A 89 -12.84 4.81 12.11
C ASN A 89 -12.69 4.28 10.67
N MET A 90 -13.66 3.55 10.13
CA MET A 90 -13.63 3.10 8.74
C MET A 90 -13.95 4.23 7.76
N LEU A 91 -15.14 4.82 7.94
CA LEU A 91 -15.67 5.92 7.13
C LEU A 91 -15.82 7.19 7.95
N GLU A 92 -16.26 7.05 9.20
CA GLU A 92 -16.52 8.15 10.13
C GLU A 92 -15.66 7.97 11.39
N PRO A 93 -15.26 9.07 12.06
CA PRO A 93 -14.54 8.99 13.32
C PRO A 93 -15.37 8.29 14.41
N SER A 94 -14.74 7.41 15.17
CA SER A 94 -15.38 6.71 16.29
C SER A 94 -15.40 7.58 17.55
N GLU A 95 -16.56 7.66 18.21
CA GLU A 95 -16.71 8.28 19.52
C GLU A 95 -16.08 7.46 20.66
N LYS A 96 -15.81 6.16 20.42
CA LYS A 96 -15.24 5.24 21.42
C LYS A 96 -13.74 5.37 21.60
N MET A 97 -13.08 6.09 20.69
CA MET A 97 -11.62 6.34 20.71
C MET A 97 -11.33 7.85 20.78
N PRO A 98 -11.79 8.58 21.82
CA PRO A 98 -11.59 10.04 21.91
C PRO A 98 -10.12 10.44 22.10
N TRP A 99 -9.28 9.49 22.52
CA TRP A 99 -7.83 9.64 22.61
C TRP A 99 -7.17 9.72 21.23
N PHE A 100 -7.74 9.08 20.21
CA PHE A 100 -7.19 9.10 18.86
C PHE A 100 -7.46 10.44 18.19
N LYS A 101 -6.43 11.29 18.11
CA LYS A 101 -6.55 12.63 17.48
C LYS A 101 -6.48 12.60 15.96
N GLY A 102 -6.05 11.49 15.40
CA GLY A 102 -5.83 11.31 13.98
C GLY A 102 -4.47 10.69 13.69
N TRP A 103 -4.30 10.23 12.46
CA TRP A 103 -3.03 9.83 11.91
C TRP A 103 -2.41 11.01 11.15
N THR A 104 -1.08 11.04 11.10
CA THR A 104 -0.32 12.02 10.34
C THR A 104 0.76 11.30 9.57
N ILE A 105 0.96 11.65 8.31
CA ILE A 105 2.06 11.15 7.47
C ILE A 105 2.97 12.29 7.02
N ASP A 106 4.27 12.02 7.02
CA ASP A 106 5.34 12.89 6.57
C ASP A 106 6.16 12.16 5.49
N ARG A 107 5.99 12.59 4.24
CA ARG A 107 6.69 12.07 3.06
C ARG A 107 7.31 13.24 2.29
N LYS A 108 8.28 12.94 1.43
CA LYS A 108 9.03 13.96 0.67
C LYS A 108 8.11 14.84 -0.18
N GLU A 109 7.00 14.28 -0.60
CA GLU A 109 6.04 14.88 -1.50
C GLU A 109 4.94 15.69 -0.78
N GLY A 110 4.91 15.69 0.56
CA GLY A 110 3.98 16.48 1.35
C GLY A 110 3.53 15.79 2.64
N LYS A 111 2.87 16.55 3.52
CA LYS A 111 2.23 16.02 4.73
C LYS A 111 0.75 15.80 4.49
N ALA A 112 0.17 14.80 5.14
CA ALA A 112 -1.27 14.62 5.19
C ALA A 112 -1.68 14.14 6.59
N GLU A 113 -2.91 14.44 6.96
CA GLU A 113 -3.50 14.05 8.24
C GLU A 113 -4.97 13.68 8.03
N GLY A 114 -5.50 12.87 8.93
CA GLY A 114 -6.89 12.43 8.93
C GLY A 114 -7.19 11.58 10.15
N LYS A 115 -8.41 11.06 10.24
CA LYS A 115 -8.90 10.23 11.35
C LYS A 115 -9.39 8.86 10.89
N THR A 116 -9.84 8.72 9.66
CA THR A 116 -10.48 7.48 9.21
C THR A 116 -9.60 6.72 8.22
N LEU A 117 -9.97 5.46 7.97
CA LEU A 117 -9.29 4.62 6.99
C LEU A 117 -9.54 5.10 5.56
N ILE A 118 -10.74 5.62 5.27
CA ILE A 118 -11.03 6.19 3.95
C ILE A 118 -10.19 7.44 3.67
N GLU A 119 -10.03 8.33 4.64
CA GLU A 119 -9.15 9.50 4.49
C GLU A 119 -7.69 9.07 4.27
N ALA A 120 -7.24 7.96 4.90
CA ALA A 120 -5.90 7.43 4.69
C ALA A 120 -5.72 6.87 3.27
N LEU A 121 -6.76 6.26 2.71
CA LEU A 121 -6.79 5.80 1.31
C LEU A 121 -6.77 6.97 0.34
N ASP A 122 -7.54 8.02 0.60
CA ASP A 122 -7.57 9.24 -0.22
C ASP A 122 -6.24 10.00 -0.18
N ALA A 123 -5.49 9.89 0.93
CA ALA A 123 -4.15 10.46 1.05
C ALA A 123 -3.07 9.69 0.27
N ILE A 124 -3.38 8.55 -0.36
CA ILE A 124 -2.43 7.82 -1.21
C ILE A 124 -2.11 8.65 -2.45
N MET A 125 -0.83 8.81 -2.74
CA MET A 125 -0.41 9.50 -3.95
C MET A 125 -0.58 8.60 -5.17
N PRO A 126 -1.09 9.16 -6.28
CA PRO A 126 -1.00 8.48 -7.57
C PRO A 126 0.45 8.10 -7.86
N PRO A 127 0.73 6.88 -8.34
CA PRO A 127 2.08 6.49 -8.71
C PRO A 127 2.57 7.40 -9.85
N SER A 128 3.79 7.90 -9.74
CA SER A 128 4.41 8.64 -10.84
C SER A 128 4.53 7.73 -12.05
N ARG A 129 3.91 8.13 -13.17
CA ARG A 129 4.03 7.40 -14.42
C ARG A 129 5.46 7.60 -14.93
N PRO A 130 6.22 6.53 -15.19
CA PRO A 130 7.62 6.64 -15.60
C PRO A 130 7.74 7.04 -17.09
N ILE A 131 7.26 8.24 -17.43
CA ILE A 131 7.25 8.78 -18.80
C ILE A 131 8.65 9.17 -19.28
N ASP A 132 9.53 9.55 -18.36
CA ASP A 132 10.92 9.94 -18.66
C ASP A 132 11.86 8.73 -18.82
N LYS A 133 11.37 7.52 -18.52
CA LYS A 133 12.15 6.29 -18.72
C LYS A 133 12.05 5.83 -20.18
N PRO A 134 13.03 5.05 -20.69
CA PRO A 134 12.93 4.47 -22.02
C PRO A 134 11.66 3.63 -22.21
N LEU A 135 11.13 3.59 -23.44
CA LEU A 135 9.93 2.82 -23.76
C LEU A 135 10.12 1.33 -23.43
N ARG A 136 9.20 0.76 -22.66
CA ARG A 136 9.03 -0.70 -22.49
C ARG A 136 7.55 -1.03 -22.58
N LEU A 137 7.22 -1.91 -23.52
CA LEU A 137 5.86 -2.35 -23.82
C LEU A 137 5.88 -3.87 -23.96
N PRO A 138 5.60 -4.62 -22.88
CA PRO A 138 5.42 -6.07 -22.96
C PRO A 138 4.22 -6.41 -23.83
N LEU A 139 4.44 -7.26 -24.85
CA LEU A 139 3.37 -7.71 -25.73
C LEU A 139 2.53 -8.77 -25.03
N GLN A 140 1.21 -8.60 -25.07
CA GLN A 140 0.23 -9.57 -24.61
C GLN A 140 -0.22 -10.45 -25.77
N ASP A 141 -0.62 -9.80 -26.87
CA ASP A 141 -1.15 -10.47 -28.06
C ASP A 141 -0.62 -9.80 -29.32
N VAL A 142 -0.63 -10.55 -30.44
CA VAL A 142 -0.26 -10.05 -31.76
C VAL A 142 -1.29 -10.52 -32.78
N TYR A 143 -1.93 -9.56 -33.44
CA TYR A 143 -2.96 -9.82 -34.44
C TYR A 143 -2.46 -9.49 -35.85
N LYS A 144 -3.03 -10.17 -36.86
CA LYS A 144 -2.93 -9.78 -38.27
C LYS A 144 -4.30 -9.31 -38.74
N ILE A 145 -4.41 -8.03 -39.06
CA ILE A 145 -5.67 -7.42 -39.50
C ILE A 145 -5.55 -7.11 -40.99
N GLY A 146 -6.45 -7.66 -41.80
CA GLY A 146 -6.49 -7.43 -43.24
C GLY A 146 -6.63 -5.93 -43.57
N GLY A 147 -5.77 -5.42 -44.45
CA GLY A 147 -5.74 -4.00 -44.82
C GLY A 147 -4.95 -3.08 -43.87
N ILE A 148 -4.56 -3.55 -42.68
CA ILE A 148 -3.74 -2.77 -41.72
C ILE A 148 -2.35 -3.39 -41.56
N GLY A 149 -2.27 -4.72 -41.43
CA GLY A 149 -1.03 -5.45 -41.20
C GLY A 149 -0.95 -6.07 -39.80
N THR A 150 0.26 -6.13 -39.23
CA THR A 150 0.52 -6.72 -37.90
C THR A 150 0.29 -5.69 -36.80
N VAL A 151 -0.51 -6.05 -35.79
CA VAL A 151 -0.89 -5.17 -34.67
C VAL A 151 -0.55 -5.87 -33.35
N PRO A 152 0.59 -5.54 -32.71
CA PRO A 152 0.89 -5.98 -31.36
C PRO A 152 0.10 -5.16 -30.33
N VAL A 153 -0.39 -5.82 -29.28
CA VAL A 153 -1.17 -5.23 -28.19
C VAL A 153 -0.45 -5.48 -26.87
N GLY A 154 -0.39 -4.46 -26.01
CA GLY A 154 0.22 -4.56 -24.70
C GLY A 154 0.10 -3.28 -23.90
N ARG A 155 0.50 -3.34 -22.63
CA ARG A 155 0.53 -2.17 -21.73
C ARG A 155 1.89 -1.49 -21.83
N VAL A 156 1.89 -0.16 -21.97
CA VAL A 156 3.12 0.63 -21.79
C VAL A 156 3.45 0.65 -20.30
N GLU A 157 4.56 0.00 -19.92
CA GLU A 157 5.04 -0.03 -18.54
C GLU A 157 5.93 1.19 -18.23
N THR A 158 6.74 1.61 -19.20
CA THR A 158 7.61 2.80 -19.11
C THR A 158 7.70 3.55 -20.43
N GLY A 159 7.98 4.85 -20.35
CA GLY A 159 8.19 5.72 -21.51
C GLY A 159 6.91 6.12 -22.23
N VAL A 160 7.08 6.63 -23.45
CA VAL A 160 5.99 7.11 -24.30
C VAL A 160 6.14 6.51 -25.69
N LEU A 161 5.04 5.98 -26.23
CA LEU A 161 4.95 5.52 -27.61
C LEU A 161 4.13 6.55 -28.41
N LYS A 162 4.68 7.02 -29.53
CA LYS A 162 3.99 7.92 -30.47
C LYS A 162 4.09 7.33 -31.89
N PRO A 163 3.12 7.62 -32.78
CA PRO A 163 3.26 7.28 -34.19
C PRO A 163 4.57 7.84 -34.77
N GLY A 164 5.27 7.03 -35.57
CA GLY A 164 6.56 7.39 -36.17
C GLY A 164 7.80 7.09 -35.31
N CYS A 165 7.65 6.62 -34.06
CA CYS A 165 8.77 6.10 -33.30
C CYS A 165 9.35 4.84 -33.95
N ILE A 166 10.66 4.79 -34.13
CA ILE A 166 11.38 3.56 -34.45
C ILE A 166 11.52 2.76 -33.15
N VAL A 167 11.04 1.52 -33.14
CA VAL A 167 11.01 0.64 -31.97
C VAL A 167 11.82 -0.63 -32.22
N VAL A 168 12.23 -1.33 -31.16
CA VAL A 168 12.95 -2.60 -31.27
C VAL A 168 12.22 -3.65 -30.42
N PHE A 169 11.94 -4.81 -31.00
CA PHE A 169 11.32 -5.95 -30.35
C PHE A 169 12.38 -6.91 -29.81
N ALA A 170 12.47 -7.01 -28.48
CA ALA A 170 13.30 -7.99 -27.80
C ALA A 170 12.50 -9.30 -27.54
N PRO A 171 13.17 -10.46 -27.44
CA PRO A 171 14.61 -10.69 -27.59
C PRO A 171 15.06 -10.88 -29.05
N VAL A 172 14.12 -10.92 -30.01
CA VAL A 172 14.39 -11.20 -31.43
C VAL A 172 15.20 -10.12 -32.16
N ASN A 173 15.37 -8.96 -31.53
CA ASN A 173 16.14 -7.81 -32.00
C ASN A 173 15.67 -7.30 -33.38
N LEU A 174 14.35 -7.32 -33.60
CA LEU A 174 13.72 -6.85 -34.82
C LEU A 174 13.37 -5.37 -34.67
N THR A 175 13.78 -4.54 -35.63
CA THR A 175 13.53 -3.09 -35.67
C THR A 175 12.44 -2.77 -36.69
#